data_AF-A0A3B0X2Z3-F1
#
_entry.id   AF-A0A3B0X2Z3-F1
#
_cell.length_a   1.000
_cell.length_b   1.000
_cell.length_c   1.000
_cell.angle_alpha   90.00
_cell.angle_beta   90.00
_cell.angle_gamma   90.00
#
_symmetry.space_group_name_H-M   'P 1'
#
loop_
_entity.id
_entity.type
_entity.pdbx_description
1 polymer ?
#
loop_
_entity_poly.entity_id
_entity_poly.type
_entity_poly.pdbx_seq_one_letter_code
_entity_poly.pdbx_strand_id
1 'polypeptide(L)'
;MKRRHFIKAAATSSLLTTTALTTQTIEAKTRIKWKMVTTWPKNFPGLGSGANHLAKLITEMSGGRLKVKVYGAKELVPAFEVFDAVSRGTAQMGHGASYYWKGKNEATQFFSAVPFGLTAQEMNGWLYHGGGMELWRELYEPFGLVPAAAGNTGVQMAGWFNKQIKSTADLKGLKMRIPGLGGEVLKRAGGTPVSLPGGEIFTSLKTGAIDATEWVGPYNDLAFGLHKAAKYYYYPGWHEPGT
;
A
#
# COMPACT_ATOMS: atom_id res chain seq x y z
N MET A 1 -73.13 28.79 53.20
CA MET A 1 -73.14 27.59 52.33
C MET A 1 -71.99 26.66 52.73
N LYS A 2 -72.25 25.36 52.69
CA LYS A 2 -71.69 24.34 53.59
C LYS A 2 -70.27 23.88 53.20
N ARG A 3 -69.32 23.97 54.14
CA ARG A 3 -68.11 23.14 54.21
C ARG A 3 -68.45 21.89 55.03
N ARG A 4 -68.43 20.71 54.38
CA ARG A 4 -68.25 19.35 54.93
C ARG A 4 -68.96 18.37 54.00
N HIS A 5 -68.22 17.48 53.36
CA HIS A 5 -68.61 16.07 53.22
C HIS A 5 -67.42 15.19 52.78
N PHE A 6 -67.19 14.15 53.61
CA PHE A 6 -66.67 12.80 53.30
C PHE A 6 -65.29 12.69 52.63
N ILE A 7 -64.20 12.25 53.29
CA ILE A 7 -63.94 11.00 54.04
C ILE A 7 -64.28 9.71 53.27
N LYS A 8 -63.21 8.90 53.07
CA LYS A 8 -63.08 7.43 53.01
C LYS A 8 -62.85 6.75 51.65
N ALA A 9 -61.97 5.73 51.75
CA ALA A 9 -61.56 4.69 50.80
C ALA A 9 -60.35 5.10 49.93
N ALA A 10 -59.26 4.33 49.84
CA ALA A 10 -58.91 3.05 50.41
C ALA A 10 -57.37 2.89 50.37
N ALA A 11 -56.87 2.01 51.24
CA ALA A 11 -55.50 1.49 51.21
C ALA A 11 -55.21 0.69 49.92
N THR A 12 -53.93 0.34 49.75
CA THR A 12 -53.36 -0.63 48.79
C THR A 12 -53.42 -0.18 47.32
N SER A 13 -52.32 0.25 46.70
CA SER A 13 -51.24 -0.66 46.30
C SER A 13 -49.95 0.13 46.03
N SER A 14 -48.87 -0.29 46.66
CA SER A 14 -47.50 0.06 46.30
C SER A 14 -47.17 -0.51 44.93
N LEU A 15 -47.38 0.27 43.87
CA LEU A 15 -46.71 0.05 42.59
C LEU A 15 -45.28 0.59 42.74
N LEU A 16 -44.37 -0.32 43.06
CA LEU A 16 -42.95 -0.19 42.74
C LEU A 16 -42.86 -0.03 41.22
N THR A 17 -42.95 1.18 40.72
CA THR A 17 -42.39 1.53 39.42
C THR A 17 -40.88 1.49 39.58
N THR A 18 -40.31 0.30 39.49
CA THR A 18 -38.93 0.13 39.06
C THR A 18 -38.85 0.69 37.65
N THR A 19 -38.64 2.00 37.53
CA THR A 19 -38.00 2.58 36.36
C THR A 19 -36.63 1.91 36.30
N ALA A 20 -36.56 0.79 35.59
CA ALA A 20 -35.31 0.32 35.03
C ALA A 20 -34.82 1.47 34.16
N LEU A 21 -33.98 2.33 34.73
CA LEU A 21 -33.04 3.11 33.96
C LEU A 21 -32.17 2.06 33.25
N THR A 22 -32.63 1.62 32.08
CA THR A 22 -31.72 1.16 31.06
C THR A 22 -30.81 2.34 30.80
N THR A 23 -29.68 2.37 31.50
CA THR A 23 -28.48 3.02 31.01
C THR A 23 -28.22 2.40 29.65
N GLN A 24 -28.82 2.98 28.62
CA GLN A 24 -28.28 2.93 27.28
C GLN A 24 -26.91 3.59 27.42
N THR A 25 -25.91 2.77 27.71
CA THR A 25 -24.54 3.05 27.33
C THR A 25 -24.56 3.13 25.82
N ILE A 26 -24.98 4.29 25.29
CA ILE A 26 -24.54 4.78 24.00
C ILE A 26 -23.07 5.05 24.22
N GLU A 27 -22.26 3.99 24.19
CA GLU A 27 -20.86 4.13 23.94
C GLU A 27 -20.79 4.75 22.54
N ALA A 28 -20.75 6.07 22.48
CA ALA A 28 -20.57 6.84 21.27
C ALA A 28 -19.16 6.50 20.76
N LYS A 29 -19.05 5.32 20.13
CA LYS A 29 -17.86 4.85 19.46
C LYS A 29 -17.58 5.87 18.37
N THR A 30 -16.72 6.85 18.67
CA THR A 30 -16.27 7.87 17.71
C THR A 30 -15.89 7.15 16.42
N ARG A 31 -16.65 7.42 15.35
CA ARG A 31 -16.45 6.76 14.07
C ARG A 31 -15.41 7.54 13.28
N ILE A 32 -14.17 7.09 13.38
CA ILE A 32 -13.04 7.65 12.65
C ILE A 32 -13.13 7.17 11.19
N LYS A 33 -13.02 8.10 10.24
CA LYS A 33 -12.97 7.80 8.81
C LYS A 33 -11.62 8.23 8.26
N TRP A 34 -10.81 7.26 7.84
CA TRP A 34 -9.52 7.50 7.23
C TRP A 34 -9.55 7.22 5.73
N LYS A 35 -8.72 7.95 5.00
CA LYS A 35 -8.47 7.73 3.57
C LYS A 35 -7.11 7.07 3.41
N MET A 36 -7.06 5.99 2.64
CA MET A 36 -5.83 5.36 2.17
C MET A 36 -5.68 5.61 0.68
N VAL A 37 -4.59 6.25 0.25
CA VAL A 37 -4.24 6.41 -1.17
C VAL A 37 -3.18 5.38 -1.56
N THR A 38 -3.28 4.82 -2.76
CA THR A 38 -2.37 3.74 -3.20
C THR A 38 -1.64 4.06 -4.50
N THR A 39 -0.42 3.53 -4.66
CA THR A 39 0.36 3.66 -5.90
C THR A 39 -0.15 2.73 -7.02
N TRP A 40 -1.09 1.83 -6.71
CA TRP A 40 -1.61 0.80 -7.60
C TRP A 40 -2.98 1.18 -8.16
N PRO A 41 -3.38 0.67 -9.35
CA PRO A 41 -4.78 0.75 -9.76
C PRO A 41 -5.70 0.12 -8.72
N LYS A 42 -6.93 0.61 -8.65
CA LYS A 42 -7.94 0.07 -7.73
C LYS A 42 -8.18 -1.41 -8.00
N ASN A 43 -8.21 -2.22 -6.94
CA ASN A 43 -8.36 -3.68 -7.01
C ASN A 43 -7.29 -4.38 -7.86
N PHE A 44 -6.15 -3.73 -8.13
CA PHE A 44 -5.07 -4.38 -8.86
C PHE A 44 -4.66 -5.68 -8.15
N PRO A 45 -4.50 -6.79 -8.87
CA PRO A 45 -4.34 -8.09 -8.22
C PRO A 45 -3.11 -8.14 -7.31
N GLY A 46 -3.22 -8.78 -6.14
CA GLY A 46 -2.16 -8.80 -5.13
C GLY A 46 -1.99 -7.46 -4.41
N LEU A 47 -1.43 -6.45 -5.08
CA LEU A 47 -1.03 -5.17 -4.47
C LEU A 47 -2.21 -4.29 -4.08
N GLY A 48 -3.13 -4.03 -5.03
CA GLY A 48 -4.33 -3.22 -4.78
C GLY A 48 -5.36 -3.94 -3.92
N SER A 49 -5.54 -5.24 -4.15
CA SER A 49 -6.37 -6.09 -3.28
C SER A 49 -5.81 -6.20 -1.86
N GLY A 50 -4.48 -6.19 -1.70
CA GLY A 50 -3.80 -6.18 -0.39
C GLY A 50 -4.11 -4.93 0.41
N ALA A 51 -4.06 -3.75 -0.23
CA ALA A 51 -4.47 -2.50 0.41
C ALA A 51 -5.94 -2.51 0.86
N ASN A 52 -6.85 -3.06 0.03
CA ASN A 52 -8.25 -3.25 0.40
C ASN A 52 -8.41 -4.23 1.57
N HIS A 53 -7.64 -5.31 1.58
CA HIS A 53 -7.67 -6.29 2.65
C HIS A 53 -7.21 -5.67 3.98
N LEU A 54 -6.12 -4.89 3.97
CA LEU A 54 -5.65 -4.15 5.14
C LEU A 54 -6.73 -3.18 5.67
N ALA A 55 -7.38 -2.42 4.79
CA ALA A 55 -8.47 -1.51 5.17
C ALA A 55 -9.67 -2.25 5.82
N LYS A 56 -10.00 -3.44 5.29
CA LYS A 56 -11.02 -4.33 5.87
C LYS A 56 -10.61 -4.80 7.27
N LEU A 57 -9.39 -5.32 7.42
CA LEU A 57 -8.87 -5.80 8.71
C LEU A 57 -8.87 -4.69 9.78
N ILE A 58 -8.43 -3.48 9.44
CA ILE A 58 -8.48 -2.33 10.35
C ILE A 58 -9.91 -2.05 10.82
N THR A 59 -10.88 -2.14 9.90
CA THR A 59 -12.30 -1.93 10.22
C THR A 59 -12.83 -3.02 11.15
N GLU A 60 -12.50 -4.27 10.88
CA GLU A 60 -12.94 -5.43 11.67
C GLU A 60 -12.31 -5.43 13.06
N MET A 61 -10.99 -5.31 13.15
CA MET A 61 -10.24 -5.32 14.42
C MET A 61 -10.57 -4.12 15.31
N SER A 62 -10.98 -2.98 14.72
CA SER A 62 -11.43 -1.82 15.50
C SER A 62 -12.88 -1.94 16.01
N GLY A 63 -13.60 -3.00 15.66
CA GLY A 63 -15.03 -3.15 15.93
C GLY A 63 -15.88 -2.09 15.20
N GLY A 64 -15.44 -1.67 14.01
CA GLY A 64 -16.08 -0.65 13.18
C GLY A 64 -15.84 0.80 13.61
N ARG A 65 -15.00 1.04 14.63
CA ARG A 65 -14.66 2.39 15.12
C ARG A 65 -13.81 3.17 14.14
N LEU A 66 -12.88 2.51 13.45
CA LEU A 66 -12.06 3.09 12.41
C LEU A 66 -12.42 2.48 11.07
N LYS A 67 -12.92 3.29 10.14
CA LYS A 67 -13.22 2.86 8.77
C LYS A 67 -12.21 3.47 7.81
N VAL A 68 -11.55 2.63 7.03
CA VAL A 68 -10.58 3.07 6.03
C VAL A 68 -11.19 2.95 4.64
N LYS A 69 -11.24 4.06 3.89
CA LYS A 69 -11.64 4.08 2.49
C LYS A 69 -10.40 4.13 1.60
N VAL A 70 -10.26 3.14 0.72
CA VAL A 70 -9.13 3.02 -0.21
C VAL A 70 -9.44 3.75 -1.52
N TYR A 71 -8.44 4.49 -2.00
CA TYR A 71 -8.41 5.18 -3.28
C TYR A 71 -7.25 4.61 -4.12
N GLY A 72 -7.58 4.10 -5.31
CA GLY A 72 -6.58 3.67 -6.28
C GLY A 72 -5.76 4.85 -6.82
N ALA A 73 -4.65 4.54 -7.49
CA ALA A 73 -3.85 5.52 -8.20
C ALA A 73 -4.74 6.39 -9.11
N LYS A 74 -4.52 7.72 -9.07
CA LYS A 74 -5.28 8.75 -9.80
C LYS A 74 -6.75 8.95 -9.35
N GLU A 75 -7.31 8.17 -8.42
CA GLU A 75 -8.65 8.46 -7.88
C GLU A 75 -8.67 9.67 -6.93
N LEU A 76 -7.57 9.92 -6.22
CA LEU A 76 -7.43 11.08 -5.32
C LEU A 76 -6.12 11.84 -5.52
N VAL A 77 -5.02 11.12 -5.75
CA VAL A 77 -3.70 11.69 -6.04
C VAL A 77 -2.99 10.85 -7.11
N PRO A 78 -2.05 11.43 -7.88
CA PRO A 78 -1.14 10.67 -8.73
C PRO A 78 -0.40 9.56 -7.97
N ALA A 79 -0.04 8.48 -8.66
CA ALA A 79 0.58 7.30 -8.03
C ALA A 79 1.84 7.68 -7.23
N PHE A 80 2.73 8.50 -7.79
CA PHE A 80 3.96 8.94 -7.14
C PHE A 80 3.78 10.16 -6.22
N GLU A 81 2.56 10.51 -5.82
CA GLU A 81 2.30 11.55 -4.82
C GLU A 81 1.78 10.99 -3.49
N VAL A 82 1.67 9.66 -3.36
CA VAL A 82 1.17 9.00 -2.13
C VAL A 82 1.95 9.42 -0.88
N PHE A 83 3.29 9.45 -0.94
CA PHE A 83 4.12 9.87 0.20
C PHE A 83 3.78 11.29 0.66
N ASP A 84 3.75 12.22 -0.28
CA ASP A 84 3.47 13.63 -0.04
C ASP A 84 2.03 13.88 0.43
N ALA A 85 1.08 13.13 -0.12
CA ALA A 85 -0.33 13.21 0.27
C ALA A 85 -0.53 12.81 1.75
N VAL A 86 0.23 11.83 2.24
CA VAL A 86 0.16 11.43 3.65
C VAL A 86 0.96 12.38 4.53
N SER A 87 2.17 12.76 4.12
CA SER A 87 3.03 13.69 4.87
C SER A 87 2.33 15.04 5.11
N ARG A 88 1.57 15.53 4.13
CA ARG A 88 0.76 16.77 4.27
C ARG A 88 -0.62 16.57 4.91
N GLY A 89 -0.98 15.35 5.33
CA GLY A 89 -2.28 15.04 5.93
C GLY A 89 -3.48 15.07 4.97
N THR A 90 -3.25 15.10 3.65
CA THR A 90 -4.33 15.01 2.64
C THR A 90 -5.05 13.65 2.73
N ALA A 91 -4.31 12.58 3.01
CA ALA A 91 -4.80 11.26 3.36
C ALA A 91 -4.11 10.79 4.66
N GLN A 92 -4.77 9.94 5.45
CA GLN A 92 -4.20 9.45 6.71
C GLN A 92 -3.29 8.24 6.51
N MET A 93 -3.44 7.54 5.39
CA MET A 93 -2.65 6.37 5.06
C MET A 93 -2.23 6.37 3.60
N GLY A 94 -1.08 5.77 3.34
CA GLY A 94 -0.56 5.53 2.00
C GLY A 94 -0.17 4.07 1.88
N HIS A 95 -0.42 3.47 0.72
CA HIS A 95 0.11 2.15 0.39
C HIS A 95 0.90 2.23 -0.91
N GLY A 96 2.14 1.78 -0.86
CA GLY A 96 3.04 1.79 -1.99
C GLY A 96 4.31 1.09 -1.59
N ALA A 97 5.40 1.43 -2.27
CA ALA A 97 6.68 0.87 -1.97
C ALA A 97 7.74 1.96 -1.82
N SER A 98 8.56 1.79 -0.79
CA SER A 98 9.47 2.79 -0.25
C SER A 98 10.47 3.32 -1.29
N TYR A 99 10.94 2.44 -2.17
CA TYR A 99 11.86 2.77 -3.26
C TYR A 99 11.33 3.75 -4.33
N TYR A 100 10.01 3.99 -4.42
CA TYR A 100 9.49 5.07 -5.25
C TYR A 100 9.85 6.46 -4.72
N TRP A 101 10.23 6.56 -3.44
CA TRP A 101 10.49 7.83 -2.75
C TRP A 101 11.97 8.17 -2.66
N LYS A 102 12.82 7.58 -3.53
CA LYS A 102 14.26 7.87 -3.55
C LYS A 102 14.60 9.36 -3.71
N GLY A 103 13.73 10.12 -4.36
CA GLY A 103 13.87 11.57 -4.50
C GLY A 103 13.56 12.37 -3.22
N LYS A 104 12.97 11.73 -2.19
CA LYS A 104 12.78 12.30 -0.85
C LYS A 104 13.99 12.02 0.02
N ASN A 105 14.46 10.78 0.00
CA ASN A 105 15.72 10.35 0.56
C ASN A 105 16.16 9.05 -0.12
N GLU A 106 17.42 8.93 -0.56
CA GLU A 106 17.91 7.74 -1.27
C GLU A 106 17.81 6.47 -0.41
N ALA A 107 17.92 6.59 0.92
CA ALA A 107 17.85 5.47 1.85
C ALA A 107 16.46 4.82 1.89
N THR A 108 15.40 5.44 1.37
CA THR A 108 14.06 4.81 1.34
C THR A 108 14.09 3.51 0.53
N GLN A 109 15.03 3.37 -0.41
CA GLN A 109 15.16 2.21 -1.28
C GLN A 109 15.48 0.92 -0.51
N PHE A 110 16.18 1.00 0.63
CA PHE A 110 16.54 -0.17 1.44
C PHE A 110 15.33 -0.87 2.08
N PHE A 111 14.22 -0.16 2.24
CA PHE A 111 12.96 -0.69 2.80
C PHE A 111 11.99 -1.18 1.73
N SER A 112 12.51 -1.53 0.55
CA SER A 112 11.76 -2.26 -0.47
C SER A 112 12.60 -3.44 -0.92
N ALA A 113 13.66 -3.19 -1.70
CA ALA A 113 14.55 -4.26 -2.13
C ALA A 113 15.92 -3.73 -2.52
N VAL A 114 16.93 -4.58 -2.30
CA VAL A 114 18.30 -4.39 -2.76
C VAL A 114 18.62 -5.50 -3.77
N PRO A 115 19.19 -5.20 -4.94
CA PRO A 115 19.66 -6.21 -5.87
C PRO A 115 20.57 -7.23 -5.18
N PHE A 116 20.27 -8.52 -5.37
CA PHE A 116 20.95 -9.65 -4.70
C PHE A 116 20.88 -9.60 -3.16
N GLY A 117 19.92 -8.85 -2.61
CA GLY A 117 19.68 -8.74 -1.18
C GLY A 117 18.79 -9.84 -0.61
N LEU A 118 18.09 -9.49 0.46
CA LEU A 118 17.28 -10.41 1.27
C LEU A 118 16.05 -10.92 0.51
N THR A 119 15.74 -12.19 0.68
CA THR A 119 14.44 -12.77 0.30
C THR A 119 13.31 -12.22 1.18
N ALA A 120 12.06 -12.50 0.83
CA ALA A 120 10.89 -12.10 1.63
C ALA A 120 10.98 -12.50 3.12
N GLN A 121 11.45 -13.72 3.39
CA GLN A 121 11.56 -14.22 4.77
C GLN A 121 12.66 -13.51 5.54
N GLU A 122 13.81 -13.31 4.91
CA GLU A 122 14.96 -12.62 5.52
C GLU A 122 14.68 -11.13 5.71
N MET A 123 14.00 -10.47 4.77
CA MET A 123 13.55 -9.09 4.88
C MET A 123 12.62 -8.91 6.08
N ASN A 124 11.64 -9.80 6.24
CA ASN A 124 10.77 -9.79 7.43
C ASN A 124 11.56 -10.05 8.71
N GLY A 125 12.53 -10.97 8.69
CA GLY A 125 13.43 -11.21 9.81
C GLY A 125 14.20 -9.96 10.22
N TRP A 126 14.78 -9.24 9.25
CA TRP A 126 15.49 -7.99 9.51
C TRP A 126 14.57 -6.87 10.00
N LEU A 127 13.41 -6.67 9.36
CA LEU A 127 12.47 -5.62 9.75
C LEU A 127 11.98 -5.80 11.20
N TYR A 128 11.54 -7.00 11.56
CA TYR A 128 10.89 -7.24 12.86
C TYR A 128 11.83 -7.69 13.98
N HIS A 129 13.01 -8.20 13.65
CA HIS A 129 13.95 -8.75 14.64
C HIS A 129 15.40 -8.28 14.47
N GLY A 130 15.72 -7.56 13.40
CA GLY A 130 17.07 -7.08 13.07
C GLY A 130 17.24 -5.56 13.09
N GLY A 131 16.30 -4.81 13.65
CA GLY A 131 16.37 -3.35 13.75
C GLY A 131 15.87 -2.59 12.52
N GLY A 132 15.33 -3.28 11.51
CA GLY A 132 14.92 -2.63 10.26
C GLY A 132 13.73 -1.69 10.42
N MET A 133 12.75 -2.01 11.28
CA MET A 133 11.61 -1.12 11.53
C MET A 133 12.01 0.18 12.25
N GLU A 134 13.01 0.13 13.14
CA GLU A 134 13.55 1.28 13.84
C GLU A 134 14.23 2.24 12.86
N LEU A 135 15.11 1.71 12.01
CA LEU A 135 15.77 2.48 10.95
C LEU A 135 14.76 3.09 9.97
N TRP A 136 13.69 2.35 9.64
CA TRP A 136 12.66 2.87 8.74
C TRP A 136 11.91 4.04 9.36
N ARG A 137 11.54 3.93 10.65
CA ARG A 137 10.88 5.00 11.39
C ARG A 137 11.76 6.23 11.52
N GLU A 138 13.03 6.06 11.88
CA GLU A 138 14.00 7.16 11.95
C GLU A 138 14.09 7.90 10.62
N LEU A 139 14.19 7.15 9.51
CA LEU A 139 14.24 7.75 8.17
C LEU A 139 12.97 8.54 7.83
N TYR A 140 11.81 8.07 8.27
CA TYR A 140 10.50 8.64 7.90
C TYR A 140 10.02 9.75 8.86
N GLU A 141 10.61 9.85 10.05
CA GLU A 141 10.25 10.82 11.10
C GLU A 141 10.30 12.28 10.63
N PRO A 142 11.34 12.75 9.89
CA PRO A 142 11.40 14.12 9.37
C PRO A 142 10.25 14.49 8.42
N PHE A 143 9.57 13.50 7.85
CA PHE A 143 8.44 13.69 6.94
C PHE A 143 7.08 13.57 7.64
N GLY A 144 7.06 13.37 8.97
CA GLY A 144 5.84 13.16 9.74
C GLY A 144 5.12 11.84 9.40
N LEU A 145 5.87 10.83 8.98
CA LEU A 145 5.32 9.54 8.55
C LEU A 145 5.72 8.41 9.50
N VAL A 146 4.79 7.47 9.69
CA VAL A 146 5.05 6.21 10.41
C VAL A 146 4.97 5.06 9.40
N PRO A 147 6.10 4.45 9.02
CA PRO A 147 6.09 3.33 8.09
C PRO A 147 5.69 2.01 8.77
N ALA A 148 5.17 1.09 7.96
CA ALA A 148 4.91 -0.30 8.34
C ALA A 148 4.99 -1.19 7.11
N ALA A 149 5.54 -2.39 7.26
CA ALA A 149 5.47 -3.40 6.20
C ALA A 149 4.05 -3.95 6.08
N ALA A 150 3.53 -4.01 4.85
CA ALA A 150 2.14 -4.37 4.57
C ALA A 150 1.99 -5.40 3.43
N GLY A 151 3.07 -6.11 3.10
CA GLY A 151 3.10 -7.15 2.09
C GLY A 151 4.53 -7.47 1.66
N ASN A 152 4.69 -8.57 0.93
CA ASN A 152 5.89 -8.84 0.18
C ASN A 152 5.55 -9.64 -1.08
N THR A 153 6.19 -9.36 -2.22
CA THR A 153 5.92 -10.08 -3.48
C THR A 153 6.66 -11.41 -3.61
N GLY A 154 7.62 -11.69 -2.73
CA GLY A 154 8.63 -12.72 -2.99
C GLY A 154 9.60 -12.31 -4.08
N VAL A 155 10.36 -13.29 -4.59
CA VAL A 155 11.30 -13.08 -5.69
C VAL A 155 10.50 -12.73 -6.95
N GLN A 156 10.79 -11.57 -7.52
CA GLN A 156 10.14 -11.11 -8.72
C GLN A 156 10.73 -11.75 -9.99
N MET A 157 10.11 -11.47 -11.13
CA MET A 157 10.64 -11.80 -12.45
C MET A 157 11.50 -10.64 -12.98
N ALA A 158 12.53 -10.92 -13.79
CA ALA A 158 13.42 -9.89 -14.34
C ALA A 158 12.76 -9.00 -15.42
N GLY A 159 11.56 -9.35 -15.85
CA GLY A 159 10.72 -8.51 -16.68
C GLY A 159 10.60 -8.96 -18.14
N TRP A 160 9.87 -8.15 -18.89
CA TRP A 160 9.46 -8.35 -20.26
C TRP A 160 10.29 -7.51 -21.23
N PHE A 161 10.77 -8.14 -22.30
CA PHE A 161 11.67 -7.55 -23.28
C PHE A 161 11.19 -7.81 -24.71
N ASN A 162 11.39 -6.82 -25.59
CA ASN A 162 11.11 -6.95 -27.03
C ASN A 162 12.27 -7.55 -27.84
N LYS A 163 13.47 -7.59 -27.26
CA LYS A 163 14.67 -8.25 -27.80
C LYS A 163 15.24 -9.23 -26.78
N GLN A 164 15.95 -10.25 -27.26
CA GLN A 164 16.70 -11.12 -26.37
C GLN A 164 17.88 -10.36 -25.76
N ILE A 165 18.12 -10.58 -24.47
CA ILE A 165 19.33 -10.19 -23.76
C ILE A 165 20.17 -11.46 -23.61
N LYS A 166 21.32 -11.51 -24.30
CA LYS A 166 22.25 -12.64 -24.30
C LYS A 166 23.58 -12.30 -23.66
N SER A 167 23.91 -11.02 -23.58
CA SER A 167 25.14 -10.51 -22.99
C SER A 167 24.90 -9.14 -22.34
N THR A 168 25.86 -8.70 -21.53
CA THR A 168 25.84 -7.34 -20.95
C THR A 168 25.87 -6.23 -22.00
N ALA A 169 26.40 -6.51 -23.21
CA ALA A 169 26.38 -5.56 -24.31
C ALA A 169 24.96 -5.20 -24.76
N ASP A 170 24.00 -6.12 -24.62
CA ASP A 170 22.60 -5.90 -25.03
C ASP A 170 21.86 -4.90 -24.13
N LEU A 171 22.40 -4.63 -22.93
CA LEU A 171 21.87 -3.65 -21.98
C LEU A 171 22.23 -2.21 -22.36
N LYS A 172 23.27 -2.00 -23.17
CA LYS A 172 23.67 -0.65 -23.60
C LYS A 172 22.55 0.01 -24.39
N GLY A 173 22.12 1.19 -23.95
CA GLY A 173 21.03 1.96 -24.55
C GLY A 173 19.64 1.36 -24.32
N LEU A 174 19.49 0.27 -23.57
CA LEU A 174 18.18 -0.32 -23.28
C LEU A 174 17.38 0.63 -22.38
N LYS A 175 16.30 1.21 -22.90
CA LYS A 175 15.35 2.00 -22.12
C LYS A 175 14.39 1.06 -21.40
N MET A 176 14.60 0.85 -20.11
CA MET A 176 13.81 -0.10 -19.34
C MET A 176 13.06 0.61 -18.22
N ARG A 177 11.77 0.35 -18.09
CA ARG A 177 11.07 0.70 -16.85
C ARG A 177 11.54 -0.26 -15.76
N ILE A 178 12.30 0.27 -14.81
CA ILE A 178 12.84 -0.43 -13.64
C ILE A 178 13.09 0.57 -12.50
N PRO A 179 12.38 0.49 -11.36
CA PRO A 179 12.56 1.37 -10.22
C PRO A 179 13.73 0.93 -9.32
N GLY A 180 13.96 1.71 -8.26
CA GLY A 180 14.88 1.32 -7.19
C GLY A 180 16.35 1.22 -7.57
N LEU A 181 17.05 0.44 -6.75
CA LEU A 181 18.47 0.15 -6.92
C LEU A 181 18.72 -0.74 -8.14
N GLY A 182 17.74 -1.54 -8.57
CA GLY A 182 17.79 -2.28 -9.84
C GLY A 182 18.03 -1.35 -11.04
N GLY A 183 17.32 -0.21 -11.07
CA GLY A 183 17.54 0.82 -12.09
C GLY A 183 18.93 1.47 -12.02
N GLU A 184 19.48 1.65 -10.82
CA GLU A 184 20.84 2.18 -10.65
C GLU A 184 21.93 1.20 -11.10
N VAL A 185 21.69 -0.11 -10.96
CA VAL A 185 22.56 -1.16 -11.53
C VAL A 185 22.46 -1.17 -13.05
N LEU A 186 21.25 -1.15 -13.60
CA LEU A 186 21.04 -1.09 -15.06
C LEU A 186 21.71 0.13 -15.68
N LYS A 187 21.59 1.30 -15.03
CA LYS A 187 22.23 2.54 -15.47
C LYS A 187 23.75 2.39 -15.58
N ARG A 188 24.39 1.77 -14.58
CA ARG A 188 25.83 1.47 -14.58
C ARG A 188 26.22 0.45 -15.65
N ALA A 189 25.31 -0.46 -16.00
CA ALA A 189 25.47 -1.41 -17.11
C ALA A 189 25.26 -0.76 -18.50
N GLY A 190 24.95 0.54 -18.57
CA GLY A 190 24.79 1.31 -19.81
C GLY A 190 23.36 1.40 -20.32
N GLY A 191 22.37 0.89 -19.57
CA GLY A 191 20.95 1.07 -19.88
C GLY A 191 20.40 2.41 -19.37
N THR A 192 19.15 2.68 -19.69
CA THR A 192 18.43 3.89 -19.28
C THR A 192 17.22 3.49 -18.46
N PRO A 193 17.28 3.56 -17.11
CA PRO A 193 16.13 3.29 -16.27
C PRO A 193 15.07 4.38 -16.44
N VAL A 194 13.81 3.97 -16.54
CA VAL A 194 12.65 4.85 -16.69
C VAL A 194 11.70 4.63 -15.52
N SER A 195 11.18 5.71 -14.94
CA SER A 195 10.16 5.65 -13.90
C SER A 195 8.78 5.89 -14.50
N LEU A 196 7.88 4.92 -14.38
CA LEU A 196 6.49 5.03 -14.82
C LEU A 196 5.54 4.40 -13.78
N PRO A 197 4.36 5.00 -13.55
CA PRO A 197 3.26 4.34 -12.86
C PRO A 197 2.84 3.06 -13.59
N GLY A 198 2.39 2.05 -12.84
CA GLY A 198 2.03 0.74 -13.40
C GLY A 198 1.04 0.79 -14.57
N GLY A 199 0.03 1.66 -14.47
CA GLY A 199 -0.99 1.83 -15.51
C GLY A 199 -0.51 2.40 -16.85
N GLU A 200 0.73 2.91 -16.93
CA GLU A 200 1.31 3.51 -18.14
C GLU A 200 2.33 2.57 -18.83
N ILE A 201 2.70 1.47 -18.17
CA ILE A 201 3.73 0.53 -18.65
C ILE A 201 3.33 -0.12 -19.96
N PHE A 202 2.12 -0.70 -20.03
CA PHE A 202 1.67 -1.42 -21.22
C PHE A 202 1.72 -0.54 -22.48
N THR A 203 1.14 0.66 -22.39
CA THR A 203 1.12 1.61 -23.51
C THR A 203 2.53 2.04 -23.89
N SER A 204 3.38 2.35 -22.91
CA SER A 204 4.77 2.79 -23.16
C SER A 204 5.61 1.70 -23.84
N LEU A 205 5.40 0.43 -23.46
CA LEU A 205 6.05 -0.71 -24.08
C LEU A 205 5.51 -0.96 -25.49
N LYS A 206 4.19 -0.83 -25.68
CA LYS A 206 3.53 -1.03 -26.97
C LYS A 206 3.93 0.03 -28.02
N THR A 207 4.14 1.27 -27.60
CA THR A 207 4.54 2.39 -28.48
C THR A 207 6.05 2.47 -28.71
N GLY A 208 6.86 1.71 -27.96
CA GLY A 208 8.32 1.77 -28.04
C GLY A 208 8.93 2.96 -27.30
N ALA A 209 8.17 3.65 -26.44
CA ALA A 209 8.72 4.65 -25.53
C ALA A 209 9.77 4.01 -24.60
N ILE A 210 9.47 2.80 -24.11
CA ILE A 210 10.41 1.90 -23.42
C ILE A 210 10.60 0.61 -24.23
N ASP A 211 11.79 0.02 -24.15
CA ASP A 211 12.17 -1.19 -24.87
C ASP A 211 11.90 -2.46 -24.04
N ALA A 212 11.88 -2.29 -22.72
CA ALA A 212 11.66 -3.35 -21.73
C ALA A 212 10.99 -2.78 -20.47
N THR A 213 10.42 -3.66 -19.66
CA THR A 213 9.89 -3.33 -18.34
C THR A 213 10.02 -4.50 -17.41
N GLU A 214 10.23 -4.24 -16.13
CA GLU A 214 9.88 -5.19 -15.08
C GLU A 214 8.62 -4.69 -14.33
N TRP A 215 8.01 -5.55 -13.52
CA TRP A 215 6.91 -5.14 -12.65
C TRP A 215 6.85 -5.96 -11.36
N VAL A 216 6.39 -7.22 -11.43
CA VAL A 216 6.37 -8.12 -10.25
C VAL A 216 6.57 -9.57 -10.69
N GLY A 217 5.66 -10.13 -11.47
CA GLY A 217 5.58 -11.57 -11.65
C GLY A 217 4.32 -12.02 -12.38
N PRO A 218 4.17 -13.33 -12.66
CA PRO A 218 3.21 -13.83 -13.64
C PRO A 218 1.77 -13.33 -13.43
N TYR A 219 1.29 -13.28 -12.19
CA TYR A 219 -0.08 -12.86 -11.88
C TYR A 219 -0.34 -11.38 -12.19
N ASN A 220 0.56 -10.50 -11.74
CA ASN A 220 0.45 -9.06 -11.93
C ASN A 220 0.71 -8.65 -13.38
N ASP A 221 1.73 -9.26 -13.99
CA ASP A 221 2.15 -8.95 -15.35
C ASP A 221 1.10 -9.40 -16.38
N LEU A 222 0.38 -10.50 -16.09
CA LEU A 222 -0.79 -10.93 -16.84
C LEU A 222 -1.91 -9.88 -16.75
N ALA A 223 -2.19 -9.35 -15.56
CA ALA A 223 -3.22 -8.35 -15.34
C ALA A 223 -2.94 -7.04 -16.10
N PHE A 224 -1.68 -6.66 -16.26
CA PHE A 224 -1.28 -5.55 -17.13
C PHE A 224 -1.17 -5.91 -18.61
N GLY A 225 -1.31 -7.19 -18.98
CA GLY A 225 -1.25 -7.62 -20.36
C GLY A 225 0.14 -7.49 -21.00
N LEU A 226 1.22 -7.47 -20.20
CA LEU A 226 2.58 -7.19 -20.69
C LEU A 226 3.04 -8.18 -21.78
N HIS A 227 2.59 -9.43 -21.68
CA HIS A 227 2.79 -10.49 -22.69
C HIS A 227 2.25 -10.15 -24.10
N LYS A 228 1.35 -9.15 -24.23
CA LYS A 228 0.84 -8.69 -25.54
C LYS A 228 1.69 -7.56 -26.15
N ALA A 229 2.58 -6.97 -25.36
CA ALA A 229 3.44 -5.85 -25.76
C ALA A 229 4.93 -6.23 -25.83
N ALA A 230 5.33 -7.37 -25.23
CA ALA A 230 6.68 -7.92 -25.31
C ALA A 230 6.70 -9.44 -25.37
N LYS A 231 7.81 -9.99 -25.88
CA LYS A 231 7.93 -11.41 -26.27
C LYS A 231 8.69 -12.27 -25.27
N TYR A 232 9.73 -11.72 -24.65
CA TYR A 232 10.65 -12.48 -23.81
C TYR A 232 10.44 -12.13 -22.34
N TYR A 233 10.20 -13.14 -21.50
CA TYR A 233 10.03 -12.97 -20.07
C TYR A 233 11.22 -13.59 -19.33
N TYR A 234 12.04 -12.75 -18.70
CA TYR A 234 13.29 -13.17 -18.06
C TYR A 234 13.10 -13.43 -16.57
N TYR A 235 13.96 -14.29 -16.03
CA TYR A 235 14.03 -14.66 -14.62
C TYR A 235 15.47 -15.05 -14.24
N PRO A 236 15.83 -15.03 -12.94
CA PRO A 236 15.07 -14.47 -11.82
C PRO A 236 15.16 -12.93 -11.78
N GLY A 237 14.22 -12.27 -11.10
CA GLY A 237 14.26 -10.84 -10.77
C GLY A 237 15.30 -10.56 -9.69
N TRP A 238 16.58 -10.61 -10.08
CA TRP A 238 17.73 -10.36 -9.22
C TRP A 238 17.71 -8.98 -8.56
N HIS A 239 17.00 -8.03 -9.15
CA HIS A 239 16.84 -6.67 -8.65
C HIS A 239 15.88 -6.59 -7.45
N GLU A 240 14.96 -7.56 -7.33
CA GLU A 240 13.88 -7.59 -6.34
C GLU A 240 13.67 -9.04 -5.80
N PRO A 241 14.58 -9.54 -4.94
CA PRO A 241 14.47 -10.87 -4.32
C PRO A 241 13.38 -10.96 -3.23
N GLY A 242 12.93 -9.81 -2.72
CA GLY A 242 11.80 -9.68 -1.80
C GLY A 242 11.47 -8.22 -1.61
N THR A 243 10.30 -7.78 -2.07
CA THR A 243 9.85 -6.39 -2.09
C THR A 243 8.53 -6.21 -1.38
#